data_AF-A0A813DRG2-F1
#
_entry.id   AF-A0A813DRG2-F1
#
_cell.length_a   1.000
_cell.length_b   1.000
_cell.length_c   1.000
_cell.angle_alpha   90.00
_cell.angle_beta   90.00
_cell.angle_gamma   90.00
#
_symmetry.space_group_name_H-M   'P 1'
#
loop_
_entity.id
_entity.type
_entity.pdbx_description
1 polymer ?
#
loop_
_entity_poly.entity_id
_entity_poly.type
_entity_poly.pdbx_seq_one_letter_code
_entity_poly.pdbx_strand_id
1 'polypeptide(L)'
;MLNHTSAWPTWHLAVPPHLDRGIFSYDTYFDVSRFNTFLPDGDWKRLIPLMRRLATGATIKVMVLGGSFTAGVMCQQKIKDRHLIRDKACAWSAHFVHWLRVAFPRSTVVLDNLAQGGSPTPVILSGLGLFDYTNVYRILIDTLVNDQGGSEVRRFGFNYSDIDSTQAVSVAYEMLIRTLHELAPEAVYSVLDGCPQCHLVVPAHRQVLNFYDVPRLDYVDVVAQLQPLWAYSGKKKARTILTSGATRRSLMFWRLLGVTCGVAYRA
;
A
#
# COMPACT_ATOMS: atom_id res chain seq x y z
N MET A 1 20.48 28.85 -24.07
CA MET A 1 19.28 28.65 -23.23
C MET A 1 18.24 27.96 -24.09
N LEU A 2 18.06 26.64 -23.91
CA LEU A 2 17.07 25.86 -24.65
C LEU A 2 15.85 25.67 -23.75
N ASN A 3 14.71 26.22 -24.16
CA ASN A 3 13.41 26.02 -23.53
C ASN A 3 12.97 24.56 -23.75
N HIS A 4 13.21 23.69 -22.76
CA HIS A 4 12.63 22.36 -22.71
C HIS A 4 11.22 22.41 -22.09
N THR A 5 10.24 22.88 -22.85
CA THR A 5 8.83 22.54 -22.61
C THR A 5 8.53 21.24 -23.34
N SER A 6 9.08 20.12 -22.86
CA SER A 6 8.63 18.80 -23.31
C SER A 6 7.25 18.56 -22.71
N ALA A 7 6.21 18.65 -23.55
CA ALA A 7 4.89 18.16 -23.21
C ALA A 7 5.03 16.70 -22.75
N TRP A 8 4.57 16.42 -21.52
CA TRP A 8 4.44 15.05 -21.04
C TRP A 8 3.60 14.27 -22.07
N PRO A 9 3.96 13.03 -22.42
CA PRO A 9 3.02 12.18 -23.12
C PRO A 9 1.78 12.10 -22.22
N THR A 10 0.63 12.56 -22.73
CA THR A 10 -0.67 12.32 -22.11
C THR A 10 -0.93 10.83 -22.21
N TRP A 11 -0.37 10.08 -21.25
CA TRP A 11 -0.83 8.74 -20.95
C TRP A 11 -2.25 8.93 -20.44
N HIS A 12 -3.23 8.77 -21.33
CA HIS A 12 -4.57 8.45 -20.88
C HIS A 12 -4.40 7.16 -20.07
N LEU A 13 -4.39 7.28 -18.74
CA LEU A 13 -4.56 6.16 -17.84
C LEU A 13 -5.86 5.49 -18.28
N ALA A 14 -5.73 4.47 -19.12
CA ALA A 14 -6.84 3.63 -19.51
C ALA A 14 -7.28 2.96 -18.22
N VAL A 15 -8.32 3.53 -17.59
CA VAL A 15 -9.09 2.81 -16.59
C VAL A 15 -9.57 1.56 -17.31
N PRO A 16 -9.19 0.35 -16.87
CA PRO A 16 -9.45 -0.84 -17.65
C PRO A 16 -10.95 -1.02 -17.94
N PRO A 17 -11.35 -1.25 -19.20
CA PRO A 17 -12.76 -1.38 -19.59
C PRO A 17 -13.43 -2.69 -19.11
N HIS A 18 -12.78 -3.47 -18.23
CA HIS A 18 -13.23 -4.82 -17.85
C HIS A 18 -13.46 -5.03 -16.34
N LEU A 19 -13.68 -3.97 -15.57
CA LEU A 19 -14.28 -4.08 -14.23
C LEU A 19 -15.73 -4.62 -14.25
N ASP A 20 -16.28 -4.89 -15.42
CA ASP A 20 -17.72 -5.06 -15.65
C ASP A 20 -18.25 -6.49 -15.50
N ARG A 21 -17.43 -7.47 -15.10
CA ARG A 21 -17.92 -8.85 -14.88
C ARG A 21 -17.34 -9.48 -13.61
N GLY A 22 -17.85 -9.01 -12.45
CA GLY A 22 -18.07 -9.92 -11.32
C GLY A 22 -17.49 -9.57 -9.95
N ILE A 23 -16.66 -8.54 -9.78
CA ILE A 23 -16.16 -8.18 -8.42
C ILE A 23 -16.28 -6.70 -8.05
N PHE A 24 -16.43 -5.75 -8.99
CA PHE A 24 -16.78 -4.36 -8.68
C PHE A 24 -17.52 -3.72 -9.86
N SER A 25 -18.81 -4.04 -10.04
CA SER A 25 -19.68 -3.23 -10.91
C SER A 25 -20.11 -1.99 -10.12
N TYR A 26 -19.35 -0.92 -10.28
CA TYR A 26 -19.79 0.42 -9.94
C TYR A 26 -19.76 1.25 -11.23
N ASP A 27 -20.94 1.52 -11.79
CA ASP A 27 -21.21 2.60 -12.75
C ASP A 27 -21.04 3.97 -12.08
N THR A 28 -19.89 4.20 -11.45
CA THR A 28 -19.49 5.51 -10.99
C THR A 28 -18.47 6.02 -11.97
N TYR A 29 -18.87 7.00 -12.78
CA TYR A 29 -17.96 7.83 -13.56
C TYR A 29 -16.87 8.35 -12.62
N PHE A 30 -15.70 7.74 -12.71
CA PHE A 30 -14.56 8.10 -11.91
C PHE A 30 -13.96 9.36 -12.53
N ASP A 31 -14.13 10.50 -11.87
CA ASP A 31 -13.60 11.78 -12.35
C ASP A 31 -12.07 11.78 -12.23
N VAL A 32 -11.41 11.44 -13.33
CA VAL A 32 -9.95 11.36 -13.45
C VAL A 32 -9.28 12.72 -13.20
N SER A 33 -10.00 13.84 -13.31
CA SER A 33 -9.46 15.17 -13.01
C SER A 33 -9.14 15.34 -11.53
N ARG A 34 -9.87 14.66 -10.65
CA ARG A 34 -9.55 14.59 -9.21
C ARG A 34 -8.30 13.78 -8.93
N PHE A 35 -7.84 12.95 -9.88
CA PHE A 35 -6.58 12.24 -9.69
C PHE A 35 -5.35 13.14 -9.76
N ASN A 36 -5.45 14.26 -10.46
CA ASN A 36 -4.37 15.25 -10.51
C ASN A 36 -4.21 16.01 -9.19
N THR A 37 -5.16 15.93 -8.25
CA THR A 37 -4.97 16.44 -6.88
C THR A 37 -4.33 15.40 -5.95
N PHE A 38 -4.29 14.13 -6.35
CA PHE A 38 -3.58 13.06 -5.63
C PHE A 38 -2.14 12.91 -6.11
N LEU A 39 -1.47 14.02 -6.45
CA LEU A 39 -0.04 13.97 -6.74
C LEU A 39 0.65 13.55 -5.45
N PRO A 40 1.27 12.38 -5.42
CA PRO A 40 1.83 11.91 -4.17
C PRO A 40 3.16 12.64 -3.93
N ASP A 41 3.71 12.57 -2.71
CA ASP A 41 4.94 13.30 -2.37
C ASP A 41 6.18 12.60 -2.93
N GLY A 42 7.26 13.35 -3.16
CA GLY A 42 8.57 12.84 -3.59
C GLY A 42 8.81 12.85 -5.11
N ASP A 43 9.92 12.26 -5.57
CA ASP A 43 10.32 12.29 -6.98
C ASP A 43 9.69 11.16 -7.82
N TRP A 44 8.46 11.40 -8.31
CA TRP A 44 7.75 10.46 -9.18
C TRP A 44 8.42 10.25 -10.54
N LYS A 45 9.38 11.11 -10.94
CA LYS A 45 10.14 10.88 -12.18
C LYS A 45 10.96 9.59 -12.08
N ARG A 46 11.27 9.13 -10.87
CA ARG A 46 11.88 7.81 -10.64
C ARG A 46 11.05 6.65 -11.17
N LEU A 47 9.74 6.79 -11.35
CA LEU A 47 8.90 5.76 -11.98
C LEU A 47 9.03 5.69 -13.50
N ILE A 48 9.57 6.72 -14.17
CA ILE A 48 9.63 6.77 -15.64
C ILE A 48 10.36 5.55 -16.23
N PRO A 49 11.52 5.11 -15.72
CA PRO A 49 12.19 3.90 -16.20
C PRO A 49 11.33 2.64 -16.08
N LEU A 50 10.63 2.45 -14.95
CA LEU A 50 9.70 1.35 -14.73
C LEU A 50 8.57 1.38 -15.78
N MET A 51 7.96 2.55 -15.98
CA MET A 51 6.88 2.72 -16.95
C MET A 51 7.34 2.46 -18.38
N ARG A 52 8.56 2.86 -18.75
CA ARG A 52 9.16 2.55 -20.06
C ARG A 52 9.36 1.04 -20.25
N ARG A 53 9.91 0.34 -19.25
CA ARG A 53 10.08 -1.13 -19.29
C ARG A 53 8.73 -1.85 -19.45
N LEU A 54 7.73 -1.42 -18.70
CA LEU A 54 6.36 -1.92 -18.83
C LEU A 54 5.74 -1.64 -20.20
N ALA A 55 6.03 -0.48 -20.80
CA ALA A 55 5.54 -0.15 -22.13
C ALA A 55 6.17 -1.03 -23.23
N THR A 56 7.42 -1.47 -23.05
CA THR A 56 8.13 -2.35 -24.01
C THR A 56 7.76 -3.83 -23.90
N GLY A 57 6.88 -4.22 -22.97
CA GLY A 57 6.54 -5.63 -22.75
C GLY A 57 7.56 -6.40 -21.91
N ALA A 58 8.39 -5.71 -21.12
CA ALA A 58 9.41 -6.36 -20.32
C ALA A 58 8.80 -7.20 -19.18
N THR A 59 9.58 -8.18 -18.71
CA THR A 59 9.29 -8.84 -17.44
C THR A 59 9.79 -7.99 -16.28
N ILE A 60 8.92 -7.69 -15.32
CA ILE A 60 9.27 -7.00 -14.09
C ILE A 60 8.82 -7.80 -12.87
N LYS A 61 9.60 -7.71 -11.80
CA LYS A 61 9.22 -8.20 -10.47
C LYS A 61 8.89 -7.01 -9.58
N VAL A 62 7.74 -7.07 -8.93
CA VAL A 62 7.29 -6.16 -7.88
C VAL A 62 7.48 -6.88 -6.56
N MET A 63 8.39 -6.37 -5.73
CA MET A 63 8.60 -6.87 -4.38
C MET A 63 7.81 -6.00 -3.39
N VAL A 64 7.18 -6.64 -2.41
CA VAL A 64 6.43 -5.93 -1.38
C VAL A 64 6.90 -6.37 -0.01
N LEU A 65 7.30 -5.39 0.81
CA LEU A 65 7.80 -5.54 2.17
C LEU A 65 6.81 -4.88 3.13
N GLY A 66 6.46 -5.55 4.21
CA GLY A 66 5.57 -4.96 5.18
C GLY A 66 4.97 -5.93 6.19
N GLY A 67 3.95 -5.43 6.87
CA GLY A 67 3.27 -6.12 7.95
C GLY A 67 2.12 -7.02 7.54
N SER A 68 1.18 -7.20 8.48
CA SER A 68 -0.01 -8.03 8.30
C SER A 68 -0.95 -7.50 7.22
N PHE A 69 -1.14 -6.18 7.12
CA PHE A 69 -2.01 -5.57 6.10
C PHE A 69 -1.48 -5.84 4.69
N THR A 70 -0.19 -5.63 4.49
CA THR A 70 0.55 -5.92 3.26
C THR A 70 0.49 -7.40 2.86
N ALA A 71 0.61 -8.28 3.84
CA ALA A 71 0.47 -9.72 3.67
C ALA A 71 -0.98 -10.17 3.35
N GLY A 72 -1.97 -9.28 3.45
CA GLY A 72 -3.38 -9.64 3.26
C GLY A 72 -3.98 -10.37 4.46
N VAL A 73 -3.54 -10.08 5.67
CA VAL A 73 -4.30 -10.46 6.88
C VAL A 73 -5.67 -9.77 6.81
N MET A 74 -6.72 -10.45 7.27
CA MET A 74 -8.14 -10.07 7.11
C MET A 74 -8.73 -10.15 5.69
N CYS A 75 -7.92 -10.41 4.66
CA CYS A 75 -8.47 -10.84 3.37
C CYS A 75 -9.18 -12.19 3.55
N GLN A 76 -10.48 -12.22 3.23
CA GLN A 76 -11.39 -13.36 3.45
C GLN A 76 -11.21 -14.50 2.44
N GLN A 77 -10.36 -14.31 1.43
CA GLN A 77 -10.04 -15.37 0.47
C GLN A 77 -9.53 -16.60 1.21
N LYS A 78 -10.30 -17.68 1.12
CA LYS A 78 -9.89 -18.98 1.64
C LYS A 78 -8.81 -19.52 0.73
N ILE A 79 -7.59 -19.57 1.24
CA ILE A 79 -6.50 -20.26 0.57
C ILE A 79 -6.49 -21.69 1.11
N LYS A 80 -6.41 -22.67 0.21
CA LYS A 80 -6.35 -24.08 0.61
C LYS A 80 -5.08 -24.38 1.42
N ASP A 81 -4.03 -23.61 1.19
CA ASP A 81 -2.76 -23.68 1.89
C ASP A 81 -2.51 -22.40 2.69
N ARG A 82 -2.34 -22.53 4.01
CA ARG A 82 -2.07 -21.41 4.92
C ARG A 82 -0.68 -20.81 4.71
N HIS A 83 0.25 -21.53 4.08
CA HIS A 83 1.59 -21.02 3.78
C HIS A 83 1.58 -20.02 2.62
N LEU A 84 0.50 -19.98 1.84
CA LEU A 84 0.33 -19.08 0.70
C LEU A 84 -0.39 -17.78 1.05
N ILE A 85 -0.31 -17.29 2.30
CA ILE A 85 -0.87 -15.97 2.67
C ILE A 85 -0.40 -14.87 1.70
N ARG A 86 0.80 -15.03 1.15
CA ARG A 86 1.43 -14.18 0.13
C ARG A 86 0.67 -14.12 -1.21
N ASP A 87 -0.13 -15.15 -1.53
CA ASP A 87 -0.86 -15.31 -2.79
C ASP A 87 -2.34 -14.90 -2.70
N LYS A 88 -2.71 -14.15 -1.66
CA LYS A 88 -4.06 -13.62 -1.53
C LYS A 88 -4.32 -12.58 -2.60
N ALA A 89 -5.10 -12.96 -3.60
CA ALA A 89 -5.60 -12.08 -4.64
C ALA A 89 -6.37 -10.87 -4.09
N CYS A 90 -6.96 -10.97 -2.89
CA CYS A 90 -7.67 -9.84 -2.26
C CYS A 90 -6.79 -8.94 -1.35
N ALA A 91 -5.48 -9.19 -1.28
CA ALA A 91 -4.54 -8.25 -0.68
C ALA A 91 -4.35 -7.02 -1.59
N TRP A 92 -4.11 -5.84 -0.99
CA TRP A 92 -3.92 -4.61 -1.76
C TRP A 92 -2.71 -4.71 -2.71
N SER A 93 -1.66 -5.41 -2.30
CA SER A 93 -0.45 -5.66 -3.10
C SER A 93 -0.76 -6.48 -4.35
N ALA A 94 -1.64 -7.47 -4.23
CA ALA A 94 -2.14 -8.25 -5.36
C ALA A 94 -3.01 -7.41 -6.29
N HIS A 95 -3.87 -6.54 -5.75
CA HIS A 95 -4.66 -5.60 -6.56
C HIS A 95 -3.77 -4.62 -7.35
N PHE A 96 -2.70 -4.11 -6.73
CA PHE A 96 -1.72 -3.25 -7.41
C PHE A 96 -1.08 -3.95 -8.61
N VAL A 97 -0.59 -5.18 -8.42
CA VAL A 97 0.02 -5.95 -9.52
C VAL A 97 -1.02 -6.36 -10.58
N HIS A 98 -2.24 -6.69 -10.17
CA HIS A 98 -3.33 -6.95 -11.12
C HIS A 98 -3.59 -5.72 -12.00
N TRP A 99 -3.67 -4.52 -11.41
CA TRP A 99 -3.80 -3.28 -12.17
C TRP A 99 -2.65 -3.08 -13.16
N LEU A 100 -1.40 -3.32 -12.77
CA LEU A 100 -0.25 -3.24 -13.68
C LEU A 100 -0.37 -4.22 -14.86
N ARG A 101 -0.78 -5.47 -14.61
CA ARG A 101 -0.95 -6.49 -15.65
C ARG A 101 -2.03 -6.07 -16.66
N VAL A 102 -3.10 -5.46 -16.18
CA VAL A 102 -4.19 -4.99 -17.04
C VAL A 102 -3.79 -3.74 -17.82
N ALA A 103 -3.06 -2.81 -17.19
CA ALA A 103 -2.57 -1.60 -17.85
C ALA A 103 -1.46 -1.87 -18.89
N PHE A 104 -0.66 -2.92 -18.67
CA PHE A 104 0.47 -3.29 -19.52
C PHE A 104 0.37 -4.77 -19.96
N PRO A 105 -0.60 -5.11 -20.82
CA PRO A 105 -0.91 -6.51 -21.15
C PRO A 105 0.21 -7.24 -21.91
N ARG A 106 1.17 -6.51 -22.48
CA ARG A 106 2.36 -7.08 -23.13
C ARG A 106 3.47 -7.44 -22.15
N SER A 107 3.41 -6.94 -20.92
CA SER A 107 4.45 -7.13 -19.91
C SER A 107 4.11 -8.31 -19.00
N THR A 108 5.15 -8.98 -18.50
CA THR A 108 4.99 -9.98 -17.45
C THR A 108 5.29 -9.32 -16.11
N VAL A 109 4.28 -9.21 -15.23
CA VAL A 109 4.44 -8.60 -13.90
C VAL A 109 4.34 -9.70 -12.84
N VAL A 110 5.44 -9.96 -12.13
CA VAL A 110 5.53 -10.91 -11.03
C VAL A 110 5.38 -10.18 -9.70
N LEU A 111 4.70 -10.79 -8.73
CA LEU A 111 4.57 -10.27 -7.37
C LEU A 111 5.33 -11.18 -6.40
N ASP A 112 6.32 -10.64 -5.72
CA ASP A 112 6.96 -11.26 -4.57
C ASP A 112 6.46 -10.54 -3.31
N ASN A 113 5.36 -11.04 -2.74
CA ASN A 113 4.84 -10.52 -1.47
C ASN A 113 5.62 -11.14 -0.31
N LEU A 114 6.64 -10.44 0.17
CA LEU A 114 7.51 -10.90 1.26
C LEU A 114 7.03 -10.40 2.63
N ALA A 115 5.86 -9.75 2.68
CA ALA A 115 5.31 -9.26 3.92
C ALA A 115 4.99 -10.38 4.92
N GLN A 116 5.13 -10.05 6.19
CA GLN A 116 4.91 -10.97 7.29
C GLN A 116 4.21 -10.25 8.44
N GLY A 117 3.17 -10.87 9.00
CA GLY A 117 2.40 -10.30 10.10
C GLY A 117 3.28 -9.95 11.30
N GLY A 118 3.10 -8.76 11.85
CA GLY A 118 3.86 -8.32 13.03
C GLY A 118 5.30 -7.90 12.74
N SER A 119 5.68 -7.67 11.48
CA SER A 119 7.08 -7.35 11.11
C SER A 119 7.32 -5.85 11.07
N PRO A 120 7.97 -5.26 12.09
CA PRO A 120 8.49 -3.90 11.99
C PRO A 120 9.72 -3.86 11.08
N THR A 121 10.19 -2.66 10.76
CA THR A 121 11.34 -2.42 9.90
C THR A 121 12.60 -3.18 10.31
N PRO A 122 13.02 -3.25 11.59
CA PRO A 122 14.20 -4.01 11.98
C PRO A 122 14.12 -5.50 11.60
N VAL A 123 12.92 -6.11 11.67
CA VAL A 123 12.72 -7.52 11.28
C VAL A 123 12.90 -7.67 9.78
N ILE A 124 12.31 -6.79 8.98
CA ILE A 124 12.45 -6.81 7.52
C ILE A 124 13.91 -6.60 7.12
N LEU A 125 14.58 -5.61 7.74
CA LEU A 125 15.98 -5.29 7.51
C LEU A 125 16.89 -6.51 7.73
N SER A 126 16.65 -7.27 8.81
CA SER A 126 17.43 -8.49 9.12
C SER A 126 17.30 -9.61 8.09
N GLY A 127 16.21 -9.61 7.31
CA GLY A 127 15.94 -10.62 6.28
C GLY A 127 16.40 -10.25 4.87
N LEU A 128 16.80 -9.00 4.62
CA LEU A 128 17.04 -8.50 3.25
C LEU A 128 18.09 -9.31 2.47
N GLY A 129 19.12 -9.83 3.14
CA GLY A 129 20.18 -10.60 2.50
C GLY A 129 19.73 -11.97 1.95
N LEU A 130 18.51 -12.41 2.26
CA LEU A 130 17.97 -13.70 1.83
C LEU A 130 17.07 -13.60 0.59
N PHE A 131 16.80 -12.38 0.11
CA PHE A 131 15.84 -12.17 -0.97
C PHE A 131 16.51 -12.16 -2.35
N ASP A 132 15.78 -12.62 -3.36
CA ASP A 132 16.20 -12.56 -4.76
C ASP A 132 15.76 -11.24 -5.40
N TYR A 133 16.72 -10.35 -5.61
CA TYR A 133 16.52 -9.04 -6.24
C TYR A 133 16.58 -9.07 -7.77
N THR A 134 16.73 -10.25 -8.38
CA THR A 134 16.78 -10.37 -9.85
C THR A 134 15.47 -9.85 -10.46
N ASN A 135 15.62 -8.91 -11.39
CA ASN A 135 14.51 -8.24 -12.08
C ASN A 135 13.53 -7.48 -11.16
N VAL A 136 13.93 -7.12 -9.93
CA VAL A 136 13.13 -6.23 -9.08
C VAL A 136 13.26 -4.81 -9.60
N TYR A 137 12.16 -4.28 -10.13
CA TYR A 137 12.09 -2.89 -10.63
C TYR A 137 11.18 -2.01 -9.76
N ARG A 138 10.49 -2.62 -8.81
CA ARG A 138 9.56 -1.94 -7.91
C ARG A 138 9.61 -2.60 -6.55
N ILE A 139 9.87 -1.82 -5.51
CA ILE A 139 9.74 -2.24 -4.12
C ILE A 139 8.71 -1.35 -3.44
N LEU A 140 7.72 -1.98 -2.79
CA LEU A 140 6.72 -1.28 -1.99
C LEU A 140 6.95 -1.60 -0.51
N ILE A 141 6.97 -0.58 0.34
CA ILE A 141 7.29 -0.69 1.77
C ILE A 141 6.09 -0.20 2.59
N ASP A 142 5.60 -1.04 3.50
CA ASP A 142 4.42 -0.81 4.34
C ASP A 142 4.67 -1.35 5.77
N THR A 143 5.46 -0.62 6.54
CA THR A 143 5.94 -1.01 7.89
C THR A 143 5.40 -0.11 9.00
N LEU A 144 4.81 1.03 8.66
CA LEU A 144 4.53 2.14 9.57
C LEU A 144 3.73 1.73 10.81
N VAL A 145 2.66 0.94 10.61
CA VAL A 145 1.79 0.47 11.71
C VAL A 145 2.55 -0.45 12.67
N ASN A 146 3.47 -1.27 12.15
CA ASN A 146 4.28 -2.16 12.97
C ASN A 146 5.39 -1.43 13.71
N ASP A 147 5.94 -0.38 13.10
CA ASP A 147 6.97 0.47 13.68
C ASP A 147 6.43 1.35 14.81
N GLN A 148 5.18 1.83 14.71
CA GLN A 148 4.51 2.55 15.79
C GLN A 148 4.32 1.71 17.07
N GLY A 149 4.23 0.38 16.93
CA GLY A 149 3.82 -0.51 18.01
C GLY A 149 4.69 -0.42 19.25
N GLY A 150 5.99 -0.06 19.14
CA GLY A 150 6.96 0.08 20.22
C GLY A 150 7.27 -1.22 21.01
N SER A 151 6.23 -1.95 21.40
CA SER A 151 6.23 -3.27 22.01
C SER A 151 6.85 -4.34 21.12
N GLU A 152 6.59 -4.30 19.80
CA GLU A 152 7.20 -5.25 18.87
C GLU A 152 8.71 -5.01 18.77
N VAL A 153 9.17 -3.76 18.74
CA VAL A 153 10.60 -3.43 18.73
C VAL A 153 11.31 -4.00 19.97
N ARG A 154 10.69 -3.85 21.16
CA ARG A 154 11.21 -4.45 22.40
C ARG A 154 11.20 -5.98 22.37
N ARG A 155 10.19 -6.58 21.73
CA ARG A 155 10.02 -8.03 21.62
C ARG A 155 11.15 -8.70 20.83
N PHE A 156 11.75 -8.00 19.85
CA PHE A 156 12.86 -8.50 19.05
C PHE A 156 14.24 -8.29 19.70
N GLY A 157 14.29 -8.00 21.01
CA GLY A 157 15.54 -7.94 21.77
C GLY A 157 16.36 -6.67 21.56
N PHE A 158 15.80 -5.67 20.87
CA PHE A 158 16.43 -4.37 20.79
C PHE A 158 16.21 -3.60 22.10
N ASN A 159 17.19 -3.69 22.99
CA ASN A 159 17.19 -2.98 24.25
C ASN A 159 17.65 -1.53 24.03
N TYR A 160 16.72 -0.66 23.63
CA TYR A 160 16.95 0.77 23.48
C TYR A 160 16.77 1.51 24.83
N SER A 161 17.45 1.08 25.89
CA SER A 161 17.37 1.79 27.18
C SER A 161 17.89 3.23 27.08
N ASP A 162 18.79 3.48 26.11
CA ASP A 162 19.54 4.73 26.00
C ASP A 162 19.16 5.56 24.77
N ILE A 163 18.26 5.07 23.91
CA ILE A 163 17.84 5.73 22.66
C ILE A 163 16.32 5.86 22.66
N ASP A 164 15.81 7.05 22.32
CA ASP A 164 14.38 7.21 22.08
C ASP A 164 13.91 6.18 21.04
N SER A 165 12.88 5.40 21.39
CA SER A 165 12.32 4.36 20.52
C SER A 165 11.95 4.87 19.12
N THR A 166 11.57 6.14 19.00
CA THR A 166 11.30 6.78 17.71
C THR A 166 12.57 6.93 16.87
N GLN A 167 13.66 7.37 17.49
CA GLN A 167 14.95 7.53 16.84
C GLN A 167 15.52 6.17 16.40
N ALA A 168 15.42 5.16 17.26
CA ALA A 168 15.83 3.79 16.94
C ALA A 168 15.12 3.22 15.71
N VAL A 169 13.80 3.40 15.64
CA VAL A 169 12.99 3.01 14.48
C VAL A 169 13.42 3.80 13.24
N SER A 170 13.64 5.10 13.36
CA SER A 170 14.09 5.96 12.26
C SER A 170 15.43 5.51 11.68
N VAL A 171 16.39 5.14 12.54
CA VAL A 171 17.70 4.62 12.12
C VAL A 171 17.53 3.30 11.36
N ALA A 172 16.74 2.36 11.90
CA ALA A 172 16.47 1.11 11.20
C ALA A 172 15.77 1.36 9.85
N TYR A 173 14.88 2.35 9.78
CA TYR A 173 14.18 2.74 8.56
C TYR A 173 15.12 3.33 7.52
N GLU A 174 16.02 4.22 7.92
CA GLU A 174 17.09 4.71 7.05
C GLU A 174 17.98 3.58 6.54
N MET A 175 18.41 2.67 7.43
CA MET A 175 19.22 1.51 7.04
C MET A 175 18.47 0.62 6.04
N LEU A 176 17.16 0.44 6.20
CA LEU A 176 16.34 -0.28 5.21
C LEU A 176 16.41 0.40 3.84
N ILE A 177 16.16 1.70 3.76
CA ILE A 177 16.17 2.44 2.48
C ILE A 177 17.56 2.39 1.83
N ARG A 178 18.63 2.61 2.59
CA ARG A 178 20.02 2.53 2.09
C ARG A 178 20.37 1.15 1.58
N THR A 179 20.09 0.10 2.35
CA THR A 179 20.39 -1.28 1.95
C THR A 179 19.60 -1.68 0.70
N LEU A 180 18.34 -1.26 0.58
CA LEU A 180 17.56 -1.52 -0.63
C LEU A 180 18.13 -0.78 -1.85
N HIS A 181 18.70 0.41 -1.67
CA HIS A 181 19.42 1.14 -2.73
C HIS A 181 20.64 0.38 -3.24
N GLU A 182 21.38 -0.25 -2.33
CA GLU A 182 22.55 -1.07 -2.67
C GLU A 182 22.17 -2.40 -3.31
N LEU A 183 21.16 -3.10 -2.78
CA LEU A 183 20.75 -4.43 -3.23
C LEU A 183 19.92 -4.41 -4.53
N ALA A 184 19.19 -3.33 -4.79
CA ALA A 184 18.29 -3.22 -5.93
C ALA A 184 18.37 -1.83 -6.59
N PRO A 185 19.53 -1.42 -7.14
CA PRO A 185 19.77 -0.06 -7.60
C PRO A 185 18.86 0.40 -8.74
N GLU A 186 18.28 -0.54 -9.50
CA GLU A 186 17.33 -0.25 -10.58
C GLU A 186 15.87 -0.17 -10.10
N ALA A 187 15.59 -0.54 -8.85
CA ALA A 187 14.24 -0.56 -8.32
C ALA A 187 13.79 0.82 -7.86
N VAL A 188 12.51 1.12 -8.13
CA VAL A 188 11.86 2.31 -7.58
C VAL A 188 11.17 1.94 -6.29
N TYR A 189 11.60 2.51 -5.17
CA TYR A 189 10.93 2.34 -3.88
C TYR A 189 9.70 3.24 -3.81
N SER A 190 8.61 2.74 -3.24
CA SER A 190 7.58 3.62 -2.70
C SER A 190 7.07 3.12 -1.37
N VAL A 191 6.62 4.08 -0.58
CA VAL A 191 6.17 3.84 0.78
C VAL A 191 4.68 4.14 0.88
N LEU A 192 3.95 3.22 1.50
CA LEU A 192 2.64 3.53 2.03
C LEU A 192 2.82 4.18 3.39
N ASP A 193 2.48 5.47 3.44
CA ASP A 193 2.57 6.33 4.60
C ASP A 193 1.16 6.69 5.08
N GLY A 194 1.06 7.32 6.24
CA GLY A 194 -0.19 7.71 6.87
C GLY A 194 -0.66 6.63 7.83
N CYS A 195 -0.94 6.99 9.07
CA CYS A 195 -1.64 6.12 10.01
C CYS A 195 -2.11 7.02 11.15
N PRO A 196 -3.42 7.13 11.44
CA PRO A 196 -3.90 8.13 12.39
C PRO A 196 -3.34 7.94 13.80
N GLN A 197 -2.99 6.70 14.14
CA GLN A 197 -2.40 6.33 15.43
C GLN A 197 -0.86 6.40 15.42
N CYS A 198 -0.22 6.57 14.26
CA CYS A 198 1.23 6.48 14.09
C CYS A 198 1.95 7.83 14.14
N HIS A 199 1.37 8.81 14.83
CA HIS A 199 1.82 10.19 14.89
C HIS A 199 3.25 10.37 15.43
N LEU A 200 3.78 9.40 16.19
CA LEU A 200 5.14 9.46 16.73
C LEU A 200 6.19 9.06 15.67
N VAL A 201 5.91 8.01 14.89
CA VAL A 201 6.88 7.45 13.92
C VAL A 201 6.81 8.13 12.56
N VAL A 202 5.63 8.61 12.14
CA VAL A 202 5.43 9.26 10.83
C VAL A 202 6.43 10.41 10.58
N PRO A 203 6.64 11.38 11.49
CA PRO A 203 7.57 12.48 11.24
C PRO A 203 9.00 11.99 11.00
N ALA A 204 9.45 10.98 11.73
CA ALA A 204 10.80 10.42 11.60
C ALA A 204 10.98 9.67 10.27
N HIS A 205 10.02 8.82 9.88
CA HIS A 205 10.03 8.19 8.57
C HIS A 205 10.02 9.22 7.44
N ARG A 206 9.19 10.26 7.53
CA ARG A 206 9.12 11.32 6.51
C ARG A 206 10.43 12.08 6.34
N GLN A 207 11.18 12.31 7.41
CA GLN A 207 12.52 12.91 7.32
C GLN A 207 13.45 12.04 6.47
N VAL A 208 13.48 10.72 6.72
CA VAL A 208 14.25 9.76 5.90
C VAL A 208 13.78 9.80 4.45
N LEU A 209 12.47 9.70 4.21
CA LEU A 209 11.93 9.67 2.84
C LEU A 209 12.21 10.96 2.05
N ASN A 210 12.15 12.12 2.72
CA ASN A 210 12.50 13.40 2.11
C ASN A 210 14.00 13.45 1.78
N PHE A 211 14.87 12.96 2.67
CA PHE A 211 16.31 12.95 2.45
C PHE A 211 16.71 12.12 1.22
N TYR A 212 16.05 10.98 0.99
CA TYR A 212 16.32 10.09 -0.15
C TYR A 212 15.43 10.32 -1.39
N ASP A 213 14.59 11.36 -1.36
CA ASP A 213 13.56 11.65 -2.37
C ASP A 213 12.69 10.43 -2.74
N VAL A 214 12.33 9.63 -1.75
CA VAL A 214 11.54 8.40 -1.97
C VAL A 214 10.07 8.77 -2.18
N PRO A 215 9.46 8.38 -3.32
CA PRO A 215 8.04 8.62 -3.56
C PRO A 215 7.15 7.92 -2.53
N ARG A 216 6.22 8.65 -1.90
CA ARG A 216 5.31 8.09 -0.87
C ARG A 216 3.85 8.42 -1.13
N LEU A 217 2.96 7.54 -0.68
CA LEU A 217 1.52 7.73 -0.72
C LEU A 217 0.97 7.78 0.71
N ASP A 218 0.43 8.92 1.14
CA ASP A 218 -0.30 9.02 2.41
C ASP A 218 -1.69 8.41 2.25
N TYR A 219 -1.88 7.16 2.66
CA TYR A 219 -3.14 6.47 2.48
C TYR A 219 -4.26 7.05 3.36
N VAL A 220 -3.93 7.69 4.49
CA VAL A 220 -4.94 8.33 5.35
C VAL A 220 -5.54 9.51 4.62
N ASP A 221 -4.68 10.33 4.01
CA ASP A 221 -5.10 11.46 3.20
C ASP A 221 -5.92 10.99 1.98
N VAL A 222 -5.43 9.98 1.26
CA VAL A 222 -6.17 9.37 0.13
C VAL A 222 -7.54 8.88 0.57
N VAL A 223 -7.65 8.13 1.67
CA VAL A 223 -8.92 7.64 2.18
C VAL A 223 -9.85 8.77 2.59
N ALA A 224 -9.35 9.80 3.28
CA ALA A 224 -10.14 10.95 3.70
C ALA A 224 -10.71 11.71 2.50
N GLN A 225 -9.91 11.92 1.46
CA GLN A 225 -10.32 12.62 0.25
C GLN A 225 -11.27 11.77 -0.63
N LEU A 226 -11.11 10.44 -0.63
CA LEU A 226 -11.99 9.52 -1.37
C LEU A 226 -13.26 9.13 -0.59
N GLN A 227 -13.36 9.45 0.70
CA GLN A 227 -14.52 9.16 1.54
C GLN A 227 -15.88 9.55 0.91
N PRO A 228 -16.02 10.70 0.20
CA PRO A 228 -17.27 11.06 -0.46
C PRO A 228 -17.69 10.05 -1.54
N LEU A 229 -16.73 9.42 -2.23
CA LEU A 229 -16.99 8.41 -3.26
C LEU A 229 -17.47 7.09 -2.65
N TRP A 230 -16.93 6.72 -1.48
CA TRP A 230 -17.30 5.48 -0.80
C TRP A 230 -18.61 5.60 0.00
N ALA A 231 -18.90 6.79 0.54
CA ALA A 231 -20.14 7.09 1.26
C ALA A 231 -21.40 6.99 0.36
N TYR A 232 -21.23 7.08 -0.96
CA TYR A 232 -22.34 7.03 -1.92
C TYR A 232 -22.87 5.60 -2.16
N SER A 233 -22.10 4.57 -1.82
CA SER A 233 -22.52 3.16 -1.97
C SER A 233 -23.58 2.73 -0.94
N GLY A 234 -23.72 3.45 0.19
CA GLY A 234 -24.61 3.07 1.30
C GLY A 234 -25.98 3.76 1.32
N LYS A 235 -26.23 4.77 0.48
CA LYS A 235 -27.45 5.62 0.55
C LYS A 235 -28.46 5.44 -0.57
N LYS A 236 -28.16 4.65 -1.62
CA LYS A 236 -29.23 4.19 -2.52
C LYS A 236 -30.10 3.18 -1.78
N LYS A 237 -31.19 3.69 -1.22
CA LYS A 237 -32.30 2.96 -0.60
C LYS A 237 -32.55 1.64 -1.31
N ALA A 238 -32.40 0.54 -0.57
CA ALA A 238 -33.17 -0.67 -0.79
C ALA A 238 -34.66 -0.30 -0.70
N ARG A 239 -35.25 0.11 -1.83
CA ARG A 239 -36.67 0.37 -1.96
C ARG A 239 -37.23 -0.76 -2.81
N THR A 240 -37.91 -1.66 -2.10
CA THR A 240 -38.96 -2.56 -2.60
C THR A 240 -38.50 -3.73 -3.47
N ILE A 241 -38.33 -4.91 -2.86
CA ILE A 241 -39.19 -6.09 -3.07
C ILE A 241 -39.26 -6.79 -1.70
N LEU A 242 -40.40 -6.62 -1.03
CA LEU A 242 -40.83 -7.47 0.07
C LEU A 242 -41.76 -8.52 -0.56
N THR A 243 -41.26 -9.74 -0.74
CA THR A 243 -42.06 -10.97 -0.59
C THR A 243 -41.14 -12.15 -0.30
N SER A 244 -41.46 -12.82 0.82
CA SER A 244 -41.06 -14.16 1.27
C SER A 244 -39.57 -14.46 1.53
N GLY A 245 -39.25 -14.47 2.83
CA GLY A 245 -38.63 -15.64 3.48
C GLY A 245 -37.12 -15.86 3.28
N ALA A 246 -36.31 -15.33 4.19
CA ALA A 246 -35.28 -16.07 4.95
C ALA A 246 -34.26 -15.13 5.59
N THR A 247 -34.07 -15.30 6.90
CA THR A 247 -32.89 -14.94 7.70
C THR A 247 -32.40 -13.49 7.75
N ARG A 248 -32.81 -12.82 8.84
CA ARG A 248 -32.04 -11.77 9.54
C ARG A 248 -30.58 -12.19 9.73
N ARG A 249 -29.62 -11.62 8.99
CA ARG A 249 -28.18 -11.58 9.36
C ARG A 249 -27.36 -10.64 8.43
N SER A 250 -27.71 -9.35 8.37
CA SER A 250 -26.90 -8.38 7.58
C SER A 250 -26.66 -7.02 8.25
N LEU A 251 -26.88 -6.88 9.56
CA LEU A 251 -26.68 -5.62 10.29
C LEU A 251 -25.52 -5.67 11.31
N MET A 252 -24.59 -6.61 11.14
CA MET A 252 -23.48 -6.84 12.08
C MET A 252 -22.08 -6.58 11.50
N PHE A 253 -21.97 -6.02 10.30
CA PHE A 253 -20.67 -5.90 9.62
C PHE A 253 -19.87 -4.63 9.98
N TRP A 254 -20.52 -3.60 10.55
CA TRP A 254 -19.85 -2.36 10.96
C TRP A 254 -19.65 -2.20 12.48
N ARG A 255 -19.99 -3.24 13.27
CA ARG A 255 -19.68 -3.28 14.72
C ARG A 255 -18.42 -4.09 15.07
N LEU A 256 -17.89 -4.90 14.15
CA LEU A 256 -16.70 -5.74 14.39
C LEU A 256 -15.37 -5.05 14.03
N LEU A 257 -15.40 -3.84 13.48
CA LEU A 257 -14.28 -2.88 13.52
C LEU A 257 -14.28 -2.04 14.81
N GLY A 258 -15.13 -2.40 15.78
CA GLY A 258 -15.14 -1.85 17.14
C GLY A 258 -13.90 -2.27 17.92
N VAL A 259 -12.78 -1.58 17.67
CA VAL A 259 -11.98 -1.09 18.78
C VAL A 259 -12.85 -0.03 19.45
N THR A 260 -13.38 -0.33 20.62
CA THR A 260 -14.08 0.64 21.46
C THR A 260 -13.09 1.74 21.88
N CYS A 261 -13.02 2.84 21.13
CA CYS A 261 -12.64 4.13 21.70
C CYS A 261 -13.89 4.71 22.37
N GLY A 262 -14.12 4.32 23.62
CA GLY A 262 -14.98 5.08 24.51
C GLY A 262 -14.24 6.34 24.95
N VAL A 263 -14.32 7.41 24.15
CA VAL A 263 -14.07 8.76 24.64
C VAL A 263 -15.42 9.30 25.11
N ALA A 264 -15.66 9.19 26.41
CA ALA A 264 -16.76 9.91 27.04
C ALA A 264 -16.42 11.41 27.00
N TYR A 265 -17.06 12.14 26.09
CA TYR A 265 -17.22 13.59 26.27
C TYR A 265 -18.24 13.79 27.40
N ARG A 266 -17.76 14.23 28.57
CA ARG A 266 -18.61 14.94 29.52
C ARG A 266 -18.59 16.42 29.14
N ALA A 267 -19.75 16.93 28.75
CA ALA A 267 -20.12 18.30 29.05
C ALA A 267 -20.66 18.35 30.48
#